data_AF-A0A3B1D9I1-F1
#
_entry.id   AF-A0A3B1D9I1-F1
#
_cell.length_a   1.000
_cell.length_b   1.000
_cell.length_c   1.000
_cell.angle_alpha   90.00
_cell.angle_beta   90.00
_cell.angle_gamma   90.00
#
_symmetry.space_group_name_H-M   'P 1'
#
loop_
_entity.id
_entity.type
_entity.pdbx_description
1 polymer ?
#
loop_
_entity_poly.entity_id
_entity_poly.type
_entity_poly.pdbx_seq_one_letter_code
_entity_poly.pdbx_strand_id
1 'polypeptide(L)'
;MRTRRQWLIAANLGLAASIALAAVAVPALGLQPAGRARGQYTMVAGELRGGGTSSGIYLVDSINEEIIVLRWNESSNQLDGLDYRNLEIDAARQGDR
;
A
#
# COMPACT_ATOMS: atom_id res chain seq x y z
N MET A 1 27.06 36.54 -6.56
CA MET A 1 26.61 35.79 -5.36
C MET A 1 25.10 35.85 -5.12
N ARG A 2 24.44 37.01 -5.19
CA ARG A 2 22.98 37.16 -5.00
C ARG A 2 22.12 36.30 -5.96
N THR A 3 22.47 36.28 -7.25
CA THR A 3 21.74 35.52 -8.29
C THR A 3 21.77 34.01 -8.05
N ARG A 4 22.92 33.48 -7.62
CA ARG A 4 23.07 32.06 -7.28
C ARG A 4 22.25 31.67 -6.05
N ARG A 5 22.18 32.55 -5.04
CA ARG A 5 21.34 32.35 -3.85
C ARG A 5 19.84 32.38 -4.19
N GLN A 6 19.42 33.33 -5.02
CA GLN A 6 18.03 33.44 -5.48
C GLN A 6 17.60 32.22 -6.30
N TRP A 7 18.51 31.70 -7.14
CA TRP A 7 18.25 30.48 -7.92
C TRP A 7 18.08 29.25 -7.02
N LEU A 8 18.94 29.07 -6.01
CA LEU A 8 18.81 27.96 -5.06
C LEU A 8 17.52 28.05 -4.25
N ILE A 9 17.07 29.25 -3.88
CA ILE A 9 15.79 29.45 -3.18
C ILE A 9 14.62 29.06 -4.10
N ALA A 10 14.63 29.51 -5.35
CA ALA A 10 13.58 29.16 -6.31
C ALA A 10 13.51 27.65 -6.58
N ALA A 11 14.67 27.00 -6.72
CA ALA A 11 14.75 25.55 -6.91
C ALA A 11 14.18 24.78 -5.71
N ASN A 12 14.55 25.17 -4.48
CA ASN A 12 14.04 24.53 -3.27
C ASN A 12 12.54 24.75 -3.09
N LEU A 13 12.02 25.94 -3.41
CA LEU A 13 10.59 26.22 -3.37
C LEU A 13 9.81 25.38 -4.39
N GLY A 14 10.35 25.24 -5.62
CA GLY A 14 9.77 24.37 -6.63
C GLY A 14 9.73 22.90 -6.20
N LEU A 15 10.80 22.42 -5.58
CA LEU A 15 10.87 21.06 -5.05
C LEU A 15 9.90 20.85 -3.88
N ALA A 16 9.81 21.81 -2.96
CA ALA A 16 8.85 21.74 -1.86
C ALA A 16 7.40 21.74 -2.37
N ALA A 17 7.11 22.57 -3.37
CA ALA A 17 5.79 22.63 -3.99
C ALA A 17 5.43 21.32 -4.70
N SER A 18 6.35 20.69 -5.43
CA SER A 18 6.08 19.42 -6.11
C SER A 18 5.83 18.28 -5.12
N ILE A 19 6.56 18.23 -4.01
CA ILE A 19 6.32 17.26 -2.92
C ILE A 19 4.95 17.49 -2.28
N ALA A 20 4.58 18.75 -2.03
CA ALA A 20 3.27 19.07 -1.46
C ALA A 20 2.12 18.68 -2.40
N LEU A 21 2.26 18.95 -3.71
CA LEU A 21 1.29 18.51 -4.72
C LEU A 21 1.17 16.99 -4.79
N ALA A 22 2.30 16.27 -4.75
CA ALA A 22 2.29 14.82 -4.72
C ALA A 22 1.61 14.28 -3.45
N ALA A 23 1.85 14.88 -2.29
CA ALA A 23 1.24 14.46 -1.02
C ALA A 23 -0.29 14.59 -1.01
N VAL A 24 -0.85 15.58 -1.71
CA VAL A 24 -2.31 15.77 -1.82
C VAL A 24 -2.92 14.87 -2.90
N ALA A 25 -2.16 14.54 -3.95
CA ALA A 25 -2.63 13.69 -5.04
C ALA A 25 -2.59 12.19 -4.70
N VAL A 26 -1.83 11.78 -3.68
CA VAL A 26 -1.82 10.40 -3.21
C VAL A 26 -3.07 10.19 -2.34
N PRO A 27 -4.04 9.34 -2.73
CA PRO A 27 -5.12 8.96 -1.83
C PRO A 27 -4.49 8.38 -0.57
N ALA A 28 -4.92 8.87 0.61
CA ALA A 28 -4.39 8.45 1.89
C ALA A 28 -4.30 6.92 1.95
N LEU A 29 -3.08 6.38 1.86
CA LEU A 29 -2.82 4.96 1.98
C LEU A 29 -3.12 4.56 3.43
N GLY A 30 -4.30 3.97 3.65
CA GLY A 30 -4.55 3.11 4.79
C GLY A 30 -4.70 3.79 6.16
N LEU A 31 -5.50 4.85 6.27
CA LEU A 31 -6.18 5.07 7.55
C LEU A 31 -7.18 3.92 7.71
N GLN A 32 -6.88 2.98 8.61
CA GLN A 32 -7.80 1.91 8.99
C GLN A 32 -9.20 2.50 9.21
N PRO A 33 -10.27 1.93 8.61
CA PRO A 33 -11.59 2.51 8.71
C PRO A 33 -11.97 2.70 10.18
N ALA A 34 -12.29 3.93 10.58
CA ALA A 34 -12.85 4.21 11.88
C ALA A 34 -14.19 3.46 11.99
N GLY A 35 -14.22 2.35 12.74
CA GLY A 35 -15.38 1.47 12.83
C GLY A 35 -15.19 0.05 12.28
N ARG A 36 -13.94 -0.41 12.10
CA ARG A 36 -13.64 -1.80 11.69
C ARG A 36 -14.37 -2.82 12.58
N ALA A 37 -15.19 -3.65 11.98
CA ALA A 37 -15.90 -4.71 12.68
C ALA A 37 -14.94 -5.86 13.06
N ARG A 38 -15.34 -6.71 14.00
CA ARG A 38 -14.57 -7.93 14.30
C ARG A 38 -14.52 -8.80 13.03
N GLY A 39 -13.31 -8.96 12.50
CA GLY A 39 -13.07 -9.71 11.26
C GLY A 39 -13.32 -11.20 11.37
N GLN A 40 -13.56 -11.83 10.22
CA GLN A 40 -13.55 -13.28 10.06
C GLN A 40 -12.48 -13.62 9.03
N TYR A 41 -11.43 -14.31 9.49
CA TYR A 41 -10.24 -14.52 8.70
C TYR A 41 -10.17 -15.93 8.15
N THR A 42 -9.93 -16.04 6.86
CA THR A 42 -9.56 -17.30 6.20
C THR A 42 -8.13 -17.18 5.70
N MET A 43 -7.30 -18.19 6.00
CA MET A 43 -5.93 -18.26 5.53
C MET A 43 -5.81 -19.28 4.40
N VAL A 44 -5.16 -18.90 3.31
CA VAL A 44 -4.92 -19.75 2.15
C VAL A 44 -3.45 -19.66 1.76
N ALA A 45 -2.80 -20.81 1.60
CA ALA A 45 -1.46 -20.87 1.04
C ALA A 45 -1.53 -20.84 -0.50
N GLY A 46 -0.59 -20.16 -1.13
CA GLY A 46 -0.49 -20.12 -2.59
C GLY A 46 0.91 -19.76 -3.05
N GLU A 47 1.08 -19.63 -4.36
CA GLU A 47 2.35 -19.22 -4.97
C GLU A 47 2.31 -17.71 -5.28
N LEU A 48 3.43 -17.03 -5.11
CA LEU A 48 3.58 -15.61 -5.47
C LEU A 48 4.04 -15.49 -6.92
N ARG A 49 3.30 -14.75 -7.75
CA ARG A 49 3.71 -14.48 -9.14
C ARG A 49 5.02 -13.70 -9.18
N GLY A 50 5.98 -14.18 -9.96
CA GLY A 50 7.26 -13.51 -10.20
C GLY A 50 8.34 -13.76 -9.14
N GLY A 51 8.08 -14.61 -8.14
CA GLY A 51 8.96 -14.80 -6.97
C GLY A 51 9.62 -16.17 -6.81
N GLY A 52 9.65 -17.03 -7.84
CA GLY A 52 10.20 -18.39 -7.73
C GLY A 52 9.39 -19.28 -6.76
N THR A 53 10.05 -20.22 -6.07
CA THR A 53 9.45 -21.19 -5.12
C THR A 53 8.92 -20.57 -3.82
N SER A 54 8.79 -19.24 -3.76
CA SER A 54 8.31 -18.55 -2.56
C SER A 54 6.81 -18.75 -2.40
N SER A 55 6.43 -19.44 -1.33
CA SER A 55 5.03 -19.55 -0.91
C SER A 55 4.53 -18.22 -0.34
N GLY A 56 3.33 -17.82 -0.73
CA GLY A 56 2.57 -16.71 -0.18
C GLY A 56 1.46 -17.22 0.74
N ILE A 57 1.19 -16.45 1.79
CA ILE A 57 0.07 -16.67 2.71
C ILE A 57 -0.92 -15.55 2.47
N TYR A 58 -2.11 -15.91 2.00
CA TYR A 58 -3.20 -14.98 1.74
C TYR A 58 -4.16 -15.03 2.92
N LEU A 59 -4.38 -13.88 3.56
CA LEU A 59 -5.36 -13.68 4.61
C LEU A 59 -6.53 -12.90 4.03
N VAL A 60 -7.71 -13.49 4.05
CA VAL A 60 -8.95 -12.87 3.58
C VAL A 60 -9.82 -12.58 4.80
N ASP A 61 -10.11 -11.30 5.04
CA ASP A 61 -11.12 -10.87 6.00
C ASP A 61 -12.44 -10.66 5.26
N SER A 62 -13.39 -11.59 5.45
CA SER A 62 -14.67 -11.52 4.76
C SER A 62 -15.63 -10.48 5.33
N ILE A 63 -15.39 -10.00 6.56
CA ILE A 63 -16.27 -9.01 7.21
C ILE A 63 -15.87 -7.60 6.82
N ASN A 64 -14.56 -7.34 6.76
CA ASN A 64 -14.03 -6.02 6.40
C ASN A 64 -13.69 -5.91 4.91
N GLU A 65 -13.88 -6.99 4.15
CA GLU A 65 -13.64 -7.07 2.71
C GLU A 65 -12.17 -6.73 2.36
N GLU A 66 -11.23 -7.37 3.06
CA GLU A 66 -9.80 -7.10 2.93
C GLU A 66 -9.02 -8.36 2.55
N ILE A 67 -7.97 -8.20 1.75
CA ILE A 67 -6.97 -9.24 1.50
C ILE A 67 -5.60 -8.72 1.91
N ILE A 68 -4.88 -9.49 2.70
CA ILE A 68 -3.49 -9.25 3.07
C ILE A 68 -2.64 -10.40 2.54
N VAL A 69 -1.55 -10.08 1.88
CA VAL A 69 -0.59 -11.07 1.38
C VAL A 69 0.67 -11.00 2.22
N LEU A 70 1.06 -12.13 2.79
CA LEU A 70 2.27 -12.29 3.59
C LEU A 70 3.21 -13.30 2.94
N ARG A 71 4.49 -13.21 3.28
CA ARG A 71 5.51 -14.21 2.93
C ARG A 71 6.34 -14.56 4.16
N TRP A 72 6.66 -15.83 4.31
CA TRP A 72 7.65 -16.25 5.30
C TRP A 72 9.05 -15.90 4.81
N ASN A 73 9.78 -15.14 5.63
CA ASN A 73 11.17 -14.82 5.41
C ASN A 73 12.03 -15.74 6.27
N GLU A 74 12.67 -16.73 5.63
CA GLU A 74 13.51 -17.71 6.31
C GLU A 74 14.77 -17.08 6.93
N SER A 75 15.27 -15.97 6.37
CA SER A 75 16.50 -15.34 6.87
C SER A 75 16.27 -14.61 8.20
N SER A 76 15.10 -13.97 8.36
CA SER A 76 14.73 -13.23 9.56
C SER A 76 13.82 -14.03 10.50
N ASN A 77 13.32 -15.19 10.07
CA ASN A 77 12.27 -15.97 10.75
C ASN A 77 11.03 -15.12 11.07
N GLN A 78 10.56 -14.36 10.09
CA GLN A 78 9.43 -13.45 10.25
C GLN A 78 8.45 -13.52 9.06
N LEU A 79 7.22 -13.06 9.30
CA LEU A 79 6.24 -12.83 8.24
C LEU A 79 6.40 -11.41 7.71
N ASP A 80 6.79 -11.30 6.45
CA ASP A 80 6.84 -10.02 5.73
C ASP A 80 5.48 -9.76 5.09
N GLY A 81 4.91 -8.57 5.36
CA GLY A 81 3.76 -8.07 4.62
C GLY A 81 4.16 -7.67 3.20
N LEU A 82 3.50 -8.24 2.20
CA LEU A 82 3.77 -7.96 0.79
C LEU A 82 2.78 -6.97 0.19
N ASP A 83 1.49 -7.19 0.45
CA ASP A 83 0.44 -6.39 -0.17
C ASP A 83 -0.84 -6.36 0.68
N TYR A 84 -1.65 -5.33 0.44
CA TYR A 84 -2.97 -5.14 1.03
C TYR A 84 -3.94 -4.66 -0.03
N ARG A 85 -5.13 -5.25 -0.08
CA ARG A 85 -6.22 -4.84 -0.96
C ARG A 85 -7.53 -4.76 -0.20
N ASN A 86 -8.32 -3.76 -0.56
CA ASN A 86 -9.70 -3.62 -0.13
C ASN A 86 -10.61 -4.03 -1.31
N LEU A 87 -11.39 -5.08 -1.09
CA LEU A 87 -12.23 -5.72 -2.09
C LEU A 87 -13.43 -4.84 -2.48
N GLU A 88 -13.98 -4.05 -1.57
CA GLU A 88 -15.07 -3.10 -1.84
C GLU A 88 -14.63 -2.07 -2.90
N ILE A 89 -13.46 -1.46 -2.70
CA ILE A 89 -12.86 -0.50 -3.63
C ILE A 89 -12.56 -1.17 -4.97
N ASP A 90 -12.06 -2.41 -4.95
CA ASP A 90 -11.76 -3.16 -6.16
C ASP A 90 -13.01 -3.51 -6.97
N ALA A 91 -14.11 -3.88 -6.29
CA ALA A 91 -15.40 -4.14 -6.91
C ALA A 91 -15.98 -2.88 -7.57
N ALA A 92 -15.94 -1.74 -6.88
CA ALA A 92 -16.40 -0.47 -7.42
C ALA A 92 -15.66 -0.09 -8.72
N ARG A 93 -14.33 -0.29 -8.76
CA ARG A 93 -13.51 -0.02 -9.96
C ARG A 93 -13.77 -0.98 -11.12
N GLN A 94 -14.30 -2.17 -10.86
CA GLN A 94 -14.64 -3.13 -11.92
C GLN A 94 -16.02 -2.83 -12.53
N GLY A 95 -16.96 -2.29 -11.76
CA GLY A 95 -18.29 -1.92 -12.25
C GLY A 95 -18.33 -0.74 -13.22
N ASP A 96 -17.28 0.10 -13.23
CA ASP A 96 -17.14 1.27 -14.13
C ASP A 96 -16.56 0.92 -15.52
N ARG A 97 -16.34 -0.37 -15.82
CA ARG A 97 -15.89 -0.86 -17.14
C ARG A 97 -16.98 -1.63 -17.86
#